data_AF-A0A2D7KQJ1-F1
#
_entry.id   AF-A0A2D7KQJ1-F1
#
_cell.length_a   1.000
_cell.length_b   1.000
_cell.length_c   1.000
_cell.angle_alpha   90.00
_cell.angle_beta   90.00
_cell.angle_gamma   90.00
#
_symmetry.space_group_name_H-M   'P 1'
#
loop_
_entity.id
_entity.type
_entity.pdbx_description
1 polymer ?
#
loop_
_entity_poly.entity_id
_entity_poly.type
_entity_poly.pdbx_seq_one_letter_code
_entity_poly.pdbx_strand_id
1 'polypeptide(L)'
;MKVFFNLFFFFSLTSFSQTLTNDYIKNYKDLAIEEMKLYNIPASITLSQGILESSNGESILATKANNHFGIKCHTSWEGDRVFHDDDEKGECFRKYSNVEDSYRDHSLFLANSSRYSFLFNIPLTNYKSWAKGLKKAGYATNPKYSKLLINIIKRYNLDQYDNSNESFRRFYFSNSYGLPYLYGVGINYINKKKYLSLDLNSSYVYLNKLSFCYNYKLYDKIYIGLNTGLLYFNTKQKIDFGIKLSHLDDLSEKKRNKKRLISCGLNIASDDTFDSNSFIYIPTVSISYLF
;
A
#
# COMPACT_ATOMS: atom_id res chain seq x y z
N MET A 1 37.40 21.61 -35.63
CA MET A 1 36.06 21.03 -35.37
C MET A 1 36.17 19.63 -34.72
N LYS A 2 36.81 19.52 -33.54
CA LYS A 2 37.03 18.23 -32.83
C LYS A 2 36.89 18.33 -31.30
N VAL A 3 36.18 19.34 -30.78
CA VAL A 3 36.01 19.53 -29.32
C VAL A 3 34.57 19.33 -28.84
N PHE A 4 33.59 19.13 -29.75
CA PHE A 4 32.18 18.96 -29.37
C PHE A 4 31.73 17.50 -29.15
N PHE A 5 32.56 16.49 -29.40
CA PHE A 5 32.12 15.08 -29.36
C PHE A 5 32.24 14.42 -27.97
N ASN A 6 32.95 15.01 -27.01
CA ASN A 6 33.14 14.42 -25.66
C ASN A 6 32.17 14.94 -24.59
N LEU A 7 31.40 16.00 -24.86
CA LEU A 7 30.42 16.52 -23.89
C LEU A 7 29.05 15.82 -23.97
N PHE A 8 28.73 15.20 -25.11
CA PHE A 8 27.46 14.51 -25.33
C PHE A 8 27.41 13.11 -24.69
N PHE A 9 28.57 12.45 -24.53
CA PHE A 9 28.65 11.11 -23.96
C PHE A 9 28.42 11.10 -22.44
N PHE A 10 28.93 12.10 -21.71
CA PHE A 10 28.74 12.23 -20.26
C PHE A 10 27.31 12.59 -19.84
N PHE A 11 26.55 13.31 -20.68
CA PHE A 11 25.16 13.68 -20.36
C PHE A 11 24.18 12.52 -20.54
N SER A 12 24.47 11.59 -21.46
CA SER A 12 23.64 10.41 -21.72
C SER A 12 23.67 9.39 -20.57
N LEU A 13 24.85 9.14 -19.99
CA LEU A 13 25.03 8.15 -18.91
C LEU A 13 24.35 8.57 -17.60
N THR A 14 24.41 9.86 -17.25
CA THR A 14 23.75 10.38 -16.04
C THR A 14 22.24 10.39 -16.18
N SER A 15 21.72 10.60 -17.39
CA SER A 15 20.29 10.51 -17.69
C SER A 15 19.81 9.06 -17.61
N PHE A 16 20.56 8.11 -18.16
CA PHE A 16 20.23 6.68 -18.12
C PHE A 16 20.26 6.09 -16.70
N SER A 17 21.22 6.49 -15.86
CA SER A 17 21.25 6.05 -14.46
C SER A 17 20.07 6.61 -13.65
N GLN A 18 19.64 7.85 -13.93
CA GLN A 18 18.44 8.43 -13.31
C GLN A 18 17.16 7.73 -13.76
N THR A 19 17.06 7.31 -15.02
CA THR A 19 15.90 6.52 -15.48
C THR A 19 15.81 5.18 -14.78
N LEU A 20 16.92 4.45 -14.66
CA LEU A 20 16.95 3.18 -13.90
C LEU A 20 16.55 3.36 -12.44
N THR A 21 17.04 4.42 -11.78
CA THR A 21 16.68 4.68 -10.38
C THR A 21 15.18 4.96 -10.25
N ASN A 22 14.61 5.78 -11.14
CA ASN A 22 13.19 6.09 -11.14
C ASN A 22 12.32 4.85 -11.43
N ASP A 23 12.76 3.97 -12.33
CA ASP A 23 12.08 2.71 -12.61
C ASP A 23 12.11 1.78 -11.40
N TYR A 24 13.26 1.67 -10.71
CA TYR A 24 13.36 0.93 -9.46
C TYR A 24 12.38 1.46 -8.40
N ILE A 25 12.34 2.78 -8.20
CA ILE A 25 11.40 3.42 -7.26
C ILE A 25 9.96 3.11 -7.65
N LYS A 26 9.61 3.25 -8.94
CA LYS A 26 8.27 2.99 -9.44
C LYS A 26 7.84 1.55 -9.16
N ASN A 27 8.73 0.59 -9.36
CA ASN A 27 8.44 -0.83 -9.20
C ASN A 27 8.31 -1.24 -7.72
N TYR A 28 9.11 -0.66 -6.83
CA TYR A 28 9.24 -1.17 -5.46
C TYR A 28 8.77 -0.22 -4.35
N LYS A 29 8.29 0.99 -4.66
CA LYS A 29 7.81 1.93 -3.62
C LYS A 29 6.65 1.37 -2.80
N ASP A 30 5.69 0.70 -3.44
CA ASP A 30 4.50 0.21 -2.75
C ASP A 30 4.85 -0.95 -1.83
N LEU A 31 5.78 -1.81 -2.26
CA LEU A 31 6.36 -2.88 -1.47
C LEU A 31 7.15 -2.33 -0.27
N ALA A 32 7.98 -1.31 -0.46
CA ALA A 32 8.70 -0.68 0.65
C ALA A 32 7.76 -0.02 1.67
N ILE A 33 6.64 0.57 1.22
CA ILE A 33 5.59 1.13 2.09
C ILE A 33 4.87 0.00 2.86
N GLU A 34 4.63 -1.13 2.23
CA GLU A 34 4.05 -2.31 2.89
C GLU A 34 4.98 -2.85 3.98
N GLU A 35 6.26 -3.06 3.66
CA GLU A 35 7.28 -3.49 4.62
C GLU A 35 7.44 -2.49 5.77
N MET A 36 7.38 -1.18 5.50
CA MET A 36 7.37 -0.15 6.55
C MET A 36 6.19 -0.32 7.51
N LYS A 37 4.98 -0.61 7.01
CA LYS A 37 3.80 -0.79 7.87
C LYS A 37 3.88 -2.05 8.72
N LEU A 38 4.51 -3.11 8.21
CA LEU A 38 4.61 -4.39 8.89
C LEU A 38 5.74 -4.42 9.91
N TYR A 39 6.88 -3.81 9.59
CA TYR A 39 8.10 -3.93 10.39
C TYR A 39 8.60 -2.61 10.97
N ASN A 40 7.94 -1.48 10.72
CA ASN A 40 8.33 -0.17 11.23
C ASN A 40 9.76 0.28 10.83
N ILE A 41 10.15 -0.02 9.59
CA ILE A 41 11.38 0.50 8.97
C ILE A 41 10.96 1.55 7.94
N PRO A 42 11.50 2.79 7.94
CA PRO A 42 11.08 3.81 6.99
C PRO A 42 11.16 3.33 5.53
N ALA A 43 10.12 3.55 4.75
CA ALA A 43 10.07 3.14 3.35
C ALA A 43 11.20 3.78 2.53
N SER A 44 11.57 5.02 2.84
CA SER A 44 12.69 5.73 2.24
C SER A 44 14.03 5.05 2.52
N ILE A 45 14.22 4.50 3.72
CA ILE A 45 15.42 3.74 4.10
C ILE A 45 15.48 2.47 3.27
N THR A 46 14.42 1.66 3.28
CA THR A 46 14.36 0.40 2.51
C THR A 46 14.59 0.64 1.03
N LEU A 47 13.95 1.65 0.42
CA LEU A 47 14.18 1.99 -0.98
C LEU A 47 15.61 2.47 -1.26
N SER A 48 16.16 3.34 -0.41
CA SER A 48 17.51 3.86 -0.61
C SER A 48 18.59 2.78 -0.48
N GLN A 49 18.40 1.81 0.43
CA GLN A 49 19.25 0.64 0.53
C GLN A 49 19.08 -0.24 -0.71
N GLY A 50 17.85 -0.59 -1.09
CA GLY A 50 17.60 -1.38 -2.29
C GLY A 50 18.25 -0.78 -3.53
N ILE A 51 18.09 0.53 -3.77
CA ILE A 51 18.75 1.26 -4.87
C ILE A 51 20.27 1.12 -4.82
N LEU A 52 20.87 1.33 -3.64
CA LEU A 52 22.32 1.33 -3.46
C LEU A 52 22.92 -0.08 -3.60
N GLU A 53 22.39 -1.05 -2.86
CA GLU A 53 22.93 -2.42 -2.77
C GLU A 53 22.69 -3.21 -4.06
N SER A 54 21.55 -3.00 -4.72
CA SER A 54 21.22 -3.71 -5.98
C SER A 54 21.72 -3.01 -7.23
N SER A 55 22.39 -1.84 -7.12
CA SER A 55 22.72 -1.00 -8.27
C SER A 55 21.49 -0.66 -9.14
N ASN A 56 20.39 -0.23 -8.51
CA ASN A 56 19.08 -0.02 -9.14
C ASN A 56 18.45 -1.30 -9.74
N GLY A 57 18.71 -2.47 -9.16
CA GLY A 57 18.20 -3.77 -9.62
C GLY A 57 19.08 -4.47 -10.64
N GLU A 58 20.20 -3.86 -11.04
CA GLU A 58 21.07 -4.35 -12.13
C GLU A 58 22.24 -5.21 -11.63
N SER A 59 22.47 -5.33 -10.33
CA SER A 59 23.57 -6.15 -9.81
C SER A 59 23.37 -7.63 -10.13
N ILE A 60 24.46 -8.40 -10.15
CA ILE A 60 24.40 -9.84 -10.42
C ILE A 60 23.54 -10.56 -9.37
N LEU A 61 23.65 -10.15 -8.10
CA LEU A 61 22.83 -10.71 -7.01
C LEU A 61 21.34 -10.36 -7.17
N ALA A 62 21.02 -9.13 -7.57
CA ALA A 62 19.64 -8.74 -7.83
C ALA A 62 19.04 -9.50 -9.02
N THR A 63 19.75 -9.54 -10.14
CA THR A 63 19.24 -10.12 -11.39
C THR A 63 19.22 -11.66 -11.40
N LYS A 64 20.20 -12.32 -10.77
CA LYS A 64 20.30 -13.81 -10.80
C LYS A 64 19.75 -14.49 -9.54
N ALA A 65 19.68 -13.77 -8.42
CA ALA A 65 19.29 -14.35 -7.14
C ALA A 65 18.13 -13.60 -6.46
N ASN A 66 17.58 -12.56 -7.10
CA ASN A 66 16.57 -11.66 -6.52
C ASN A 66 17.02 -11.05 -5.19
N ASN A 67 18.32 -11.03 -4.88
CA ASN A 67 18.85 -10.52 -3.62
C ASN A 67 19.24 -9.05 -3.77
N HIS A 68 18.30 -8.18 -3.41
CA HIS A 68 18.44 -6.74 -3.62
C HIS A 68 19.21 -6.03 -2.51
N PHE A 69 19.46 -6.70 -1.38
CA PHE A 69 20.09 -6.11 -0.20
C PHE A 69 21.43 -6.74 0.17
N GLY A 70 21.93 -7.67 -0.66
CA GLY A 70 23.21 -8.34 -0.45
C GLY A 70 23.25 -9.19 0.83
N ILE A 71 22.12 -9.77 1.25
CA ILE A 71 22.07 -10.53 2.50
C ILE A 71 22.87 -11.83 2.35
N LYS A 72 23.93 -11.95 3.16
CA LYS A 72 24.80 -13.14 3.21
C LYS A 72 24.07 -14.32 3.88
N CYS A 73 24.51 -15.53 3.57
CA CYS A 73 24.05 -16.74 4.24
C CYS A 73 24.55 -16.73 5.69
N HIS A 74 23.63 -16.79 6.64
CA HIS A 74 23.96 -17.07 8.04
C HIS A 74 23.71 -18.54 8.36
N THR A 75 24.17 -19.00 9.52
CA THR A 75 24.05 -20.40 9.95
C THR A 75 22.62 -20.93 9.96
N SER A 76 21.63 -20.04 10.15
CA SER A 76 20.20 -20.37 10.15
C SER A 76 19.52 -20.32 8.78
N TRP A 77 20.22 -19.98 7.70
CA TRP A 77 19.61 -19.87 6.38
C TRP A 77 19.46 -21.25 5.73
N GLU A 78 18.23 -21.73 5.54
CA GLU A 78 17.95 -23.05 4.94
C GLU A 78 17.50 -22.98 3.47
N GLY A 79 17.25 -21.78 2.95
CA GLY A 79 16.81 -21.58 1.57
C GLY A 79 17.93 -21.65 0.53
N ASP A 80 17.57 -21.33 -0.71
CA ASP A 80 18.48 -21.31 -1.84
C ASP A 80 19.65 -20.34 -1.63
N ARG A 81 20.79 -20.64 -2.26
CA ARG A 81 22.04 -19.89 -2.09
C ARG A 81 22.72 -19.65 -3.43
N VAL A 82 23.50 -18.58 -3.50
CA VAL A 82 24.44 -18.31 -4.60
C VAL A 82 25.79 -17.92 -4.01
N PHE A 83 26.88 -18.31 -4.67
CA PHE A 83 28.21 -17.89 -4.30
C PHE A 83 28.68 -16.78 -5.23
N HIS A 84 29.19 -15.71 -4.65
CA HIS A 84 29.68 -14.54 -5.38
C HIS A 84 30.85 -13.93 -4.60
N ASP A 85 31.83 -13.38 -5.31
CA ASP A 85 32.96 -12.69 -4.68
C ASP A 85 32.52 -11.23 -4.40
N ASP A 86 32.61 -10.78 -3.15
CA ASP A 86 32.26 -9.41 -2.75
C ASP A 86 33.38 -8.77 -1.91
N ASP A 87 33.46 -9.11 -0.61
CA ASP A 87 34.58 -8.75 0.27
C ASP A 87 35.68 -9.84 0.23
N GLU A 88 35.26 -11.10 0.20
CA GLU A 88 36.12 -12.28 0.12
C GLU A 88 35.70 -13.21 -1.03
N LYS A 89 36.59 -14.14 -1.39
CA LYS A 89 36.31 -15.10 -2.46
C LYS A 89 35.34 -16.17 -1.97
N GLY A 90 34.28 -16.41 -2.74
CA GLY A 90 33.32 -17.48 -2.50
C GLY A 90 32.35 -17.20 -1.37
N GLU A 91 31.98 -15.93 -1.15
CA GLU A 91 30.99 -15.59 -0.15
C GLU A 91 29.60 -16.10 -0.53
N CYS A 92 28.89 -16.60 0.48
CA CYS A 92 27.55 -17.14 0.30
C CYS A 92 26.51 -16.05 0.48
N PHE A 93 25.63 -15.91 -0.51
CA PHE A 93 24.48 -15.02 -0.48
C PHE A 93 23.17 -15.82 -0.57
N ARG A 94 22.14 -15.31 0.11
CA ARG A 94 20.80 -15.87 0.01
C ARG A 94 20.26 -15.66 -1.41
N LYS A 95 19.49 -16.63 -1.90
CA LYS A 95 18.77 -16.55 -3.16
C LYS A 95 17.28 -16.68 -2.89
N TYR A 96 16.49 -15.89 -3.61
CA TYR A 96 15.05 -15.80 -3.42
C TYR A 96 14.30 -16.13 -4.72
N SER A 97 13.05 -16.57 -4.56
CA SER A 97 12.17 -16.89 -5.70
C SER A 97 11.71 -15.64 -6.42
N ASN A 98 11.49 -14.55 -5.68
CA ASN A 98 11.08 -13.25 -6.19
C ASN A 98 11.73 -12.11 -5.37
N VAL A 99 11.51 -10.86 -5.77
CA VAL A 99 12.13 -9.69 -5.12
C VAL A 99 11.42 -9.37 -3.80
N GLU A 100 10.13 -9.63 -3.69
CA GLU A 100 9.32 -9.45 -2.50
C GLU A 100 9.87 -10.24 -1.31
N ASP A 101 10.31 -11.48 -1.54
CA ASP A 101 10.96 -12.34 -0.54
C ASP A 101 12.26 -11.70 -0.04
N SER A 102 13.04 -11.05 -0.91
CA SER A 102 14.26 -10.34 -0.50
C SER A 102 13.96 -9.09 0.34
N TYR A 103 12.89 -8.36 0.01
CA TYR A 103 12.42 -7.22 0.81
C TYR A 103 11.94 -7.67 2.18
N ARG A 104 11.17 -8.76 2.23
CA ARG A 104 10.67 -9.35 3.47
C ARG A 104 11.81 -9.83 4.36
N ASP A 105 12.79 -10.53 3.80
CA ASP A 105 13.94 -11.04 4.56
C ASP A 105 14.83 -9.91 5.06
N HIS A 106 15.01 -8.84 4.28
CA HIS A 106 15.68 -7.62 4.75
C HIS A 106 14.97 -6.99 5.96
N SER A 107 13.64 -6.86 5.90
CA SER A 107 12.86 -6.33 7.02
C SER A 107 12.99 -7.20 8.28
N LEU A 108 12.89 -8.52 8.12
CA LEU A 108 13.06 -9.48 9.21
C LEU A 108 14.48 -9.45 9.79
N PHE A 109 15.50 -9.33 8.94
CA PHE A 109 16.90 -9.22 9.35
C PHE A 109 17.12 -8.00 10.25
N LEU A 110 16.57 -6.83 9.88
CA LEU A 110 16.66 -5.63 10.70
C LEU A 110 15.81 -5.74 11.98
N ALA A 111 14.58 -6.22 11.88
CA ALA A 111 13.63 -6.28 13.00
C ALA A 111 14.04 -7.30 14.09
N ASN A 112 14.56 -8.46 13.70
CA ASN A 112 14.86 -9.54 14.63
C ASN A 112 16.27 -9.49 15.22
N SER A 113 17.12 -8.59 14.71
CA SER A 113 18.51 -8.49 15.16
C SER A 113 18.64 -7.47 16.30
N SER A 114 19.10 -7.94 17.46
CA SER A 114 19.33 -7.10 18.64
C SER A 114 20.27 -5.92 18.34
N ARG A 115 21.21 -6.10 17.41
CA ARG A 115 22.13 -5.07 16.90
C ARG A 115 21.40 -3.84 16.35
N TYR A 116 20.23 -4.00 15.74
CA TYR A 116 19.45 -2.93 15.11
C TYR A 116 18.25 -2.48 15.94
N SER A 117 17.94 -3.17 17.04
CA SER A 117 16.76 -2.91 17.89
C SER A 117 16.58 -1.44 18.28
N PHE A 118 17.67 -0.72 18.57
CA PHE A 118 17.61 0.69 18.96
C PHE A 118 17.10 1.63 17.84
N LEU A 119 17.17 1.20 16.57
CA LEU A 119 16.67 1.98 15.44
C LEU A 119 15.15 2.14 15.49
N PHE A 120 14.45 1.15 16.02
CA PHE A 120 12.99 1.15 16.11
C PHE A 120 12.42 2.12 17.15
N ASN A 121 13.30 2.75 17.96
CA ASN A 121 12.93 3.88 18.82
C ASN A 121 12.98 5.22 18.08
N ILE A 122 13.50 5.25 16.84
CA ILE A 122 13.61 6.45 16.02
C ILE A 122 12.30 6.61 15.22
N PRO A 123 11.67 7.81 15.24
CA PRO A 123 10.48 8.06 14.43
C PRO A 123 10.69 7.72 12.94
N LEU A 124 9.68 7.13 12.30
CA LEU A 124 9.73 6.72 10.89
C LEU A 124 10.10 7.89 9.96
N THR A 125 9.65 9.09 10.28
CA THR A 125 9.91 10.31 9.51
C THR A 125 11.34 10.84 9.64
N ASN A 126 12.17 10.24 10.50
CA ASN A 126 13.55 10.67 10.75
C ASN A 126 14.57 9.75 10.08
N TYR A 127 14.47 9.62 8.76
CA TYR A 127 15.38 8.81 7.94
C TYR A 127 16.86 9.18 8.13
N LYS A 128 17.18 10.44 8.45
CA LYS A 128 18.57 10.87 8.71
C LYS A 128 19.17 10.17 9.92
N SER A 129 18.38 10.00 10.98
CA SER A 129 18.82 9.31 12.20
C SER A 129 18.87 7.80 11.98
N TRP A 130 17.91 7.24 11.23
CA TRP A 130 17.95 5.85 10.77
C TRP A 130 19.22 5.54 9.97
N ALA A 131 19.55 6.32 8.94
CA ALA A 131 20.74 6.10 8.10
C ALA A 131 22.04 6.17 8.91
N LYS A 132 22.14 7.12 9.86
CA LYS A 132 23.29 7.21 10.78
C LYS A 132 23.34 6.01 11.73
N GLY A 133 22.19 5.59 12.24
CA GLY A 133 22.05 4.45 13.13
C GLY A 133 22.43 3.13 12.46
N LEU A 134 21.98 2.88 11.22
CA LEU A 134 22.38 1.71 10.41
C LEU A 134 23.90 1.62 10.26
N LYS A 135 24.55 2.75 9.95
CA LYS A 135 26.01 2.81 9.88
C LYS A 135 26.66 2.54 11.24
N LYS A 136 26.15 3.14 12.32
CA LYS A 136 26.64 2.93 13.69
C LYS A 136 26.51 1.46 14.13
N ALA A 137 25.42 0.82 13.73
CA ALA A 137 25.15 -0.59 14.00
C ALA A 137 26.00 -1.54 13.14
N GLY A 138 26.76 -1.03 12.17
CA GLY A 138 27.65 -1.85 11.34
C GLY A 138 26.93 -2.57 10.21
N TYR A 139 25.87 -1.98 9.63
CA TYR A 139 25.24 -2.53 8.42
C TYR A 139 26.22 -2.57 7.23
N ALA A 140 27.03 -1.53 7.05
CA ALA A 140 28.05 -1.46 6.00
C ALA A 140 29.38 -0.95 6.54
N THR A 141 30.49 -1.44 5.96
CA THR A 141 31.87 -1.03 6.30
C THR A 141 32.21 0.36 5.78
N ASN A 142 31.64 0.77 4.64
CA ASN A 142 31.87 2.08 4.02
C ASN A 142 31.59 3.25 5.00
N PRO A 143 32.54 4.16 5.28
CA PRO A 143 32.35 5.27 6.22
C PRO A 143 31.31 6.30 5.74
N LYS A 144 31.06 6.38 4.43
CA LYS A 144 30.11 7.32 3.81
C LYS A 144 28.70 6.75 3.66
N TYR A 145 28.43 5.54 4.15
CA TYR A 145 27.16 4.83 3.94
C TYR A 145 25.92 5.67 4.30
N SER A 146 25.90 6.24 5.51
CA SER A 146 24.79 7.08 5.97
C SER A 146 24.57 8.30 5.07
N LYS A 147 25.64 8.90 4.56
CA LYS A 147 25.59 10.04 3.63
C LYS A 147 25.06 9.61 2.26
N LEU A 148 25.42 8.42 1.77
CA LEU A 148 24.90 7.88 0.51
C LEU A 148 23.39 7.68 0.58
N LEU A 149 22.88 7.01 1.62
CA LEU A 149 21.44 6.82 1.81
C LEU A 149 20.69 8.16 1.89
N ILE A 150 21.17 9.08 2.74
CA ILE A 150 20.56 10.42 2.87
C ILE A 150 20.54 11.16 1.52
N ASN A 151 21.59 11.04 0.72
CA ASN A 151 21.66 11.68 -0.59
C ASN A 151 20.67 11.06 -1.59
N ILE A 152 20.53 9.73 -1.61
CA ILE A 152 19.55 9.03 -2.46
C ILE A 152 18.14 9.46 -2.06
N ILE A 153 17.82 9.40 -0.76
CA ILE A 153 16.50 9.80 -0.22
C ILE A 153 16.16 11.22 -0.64
N LYS A 154 17.07 12.18 -0.44
CA LYS A 154 16.83 13.57 -0.83
C LYS A 154 16.71 13.76 -2.34
N ARG A 155 17.59 13.13 -3.13
CA ARG A 155 17.63 13.30 -4.58
C ARG A 155 16.32 12.85 -5.23
N TYR A 156 15.74 11.77 -4.74
CA TYR A 156 14.52 11.19 -5.29
C TYR A 156 13.28 11.43 -4.41
N ASN A 157 13.40 12.32 -3.41
CA ASN A 157 12.32 12.69 -2.49
C ASN A 157 11.64 11.47 -1.85
N LEU A 158 12.40 10.45 -1.45
CA LEU A 158 11.84 9.17 -0.99
C LEU A 158 11.17 9.27 0.38
N ASP A 159 11.51 10.29 1.18
CA ASP A 159 10.93 10.54 2.49
C ASP A 159 9.43 10.91 2.43
N GLN A 160 8.92 11.26 1.25
CA GLN A 160 7.48 11.38 1.03
C GLN A 160 6.71 10.07 1.36
N TYR A 161 7.38 8.92 1.28
CA TYR A 161 6.80 7.60 1.54
C TYR A 161 6.86 7.19 3.02
N ASP A 162 7.63 7.89 3.87
CA ASP A 162 7.77 7.57 5.30
C ASP A 162 6.55 8.01 6.12
N ASN A 163 5.73 8.88 5.53
CA ASN A 163 4.47 9.28 6.12
C ASN A 163 3.46 8.16 5.93
N SER A 164 3.15 7.43 7.01
CA SER A 164 2.08 6.43 7.10
C SER A 164 0.66 6.96 6.76
N ASN A 165 0.56 8.22 6.32
CA ASN A 165 -0.65 8.91 5.91
C ASN A 165 -0.90 8.92 4.38
N GLU A 166 0.10 8.65 3.53
CA GLU A 166 0.03 9.00 2.09
C GLU A 166 0.31 7.80 1.15
N SER A 167 -0.71 6.96 0.97
CA SER A 167 -1.13 6.34 -0.31
C SER A 167 -2.33 5.43 -0.04
N PHE A 168 -3.33 5.94 0.69
CA PHE A 168 -4.65 5.34 0.58
C PHE A 168 -5.19 5.81 -0.76
N ARG A 169 -5.36 4.91 -1.73
CA ARG A 169 -6.31 5.17 -2.81
C ARG A 169 -7.61 5.58 -2.12
N ARG A 170 -8.02 6.84 -2.28
CA ARG A 170 -9.17 7.38 -1.55
C ARG A 170 -10.46 7.07 -2.28
N PHE A 171 -10.40 6.90 -3.60
CA PHE A 171 -11.54 6.62 -4.46
C PHE A 171 -11.53 5.19 -5.00
N TYR A 172 -12.64 4.49 -4.83
CA TYR A 172 -12.86 3.13 -5.31
C TYR A 172 -14.14 3.06 -6.12
N PHE A 173 -14.09 2.33 -7.22
CA PHE A 173 -15.31 1.81 -7.82
C PHE A 173 -15.71 0.55 -7.08
N SER A 174 -17.01 0.29 -6.97
CA SER A 174 -17.51 -0.93 -6.35
C SER A 174 -18.59 -1.61 -7.16
N ASN A 175 -18.59 -2.94 -7.07
CA ASN A 175 -19.75 -3.77 -7.38
C ASN A 175 -20.30 -4.34 -6.08
N SER A 176 -21.60 -4.16 -5.83
CA SER A 176 -22.29 -4.57 -4.61
C SER A 176 -23.35 -5.64 -4.90
N TYR A 177 -23.53 -6.55 -3.93
CA TYR A 177 -24.52 -7.62 -3.97
C TYR A 177 -25.08 -7.87 -2.58
N GLY A 178 -26.33 -8.31 -2.48
CA GLY A 178 -26.94 -8.77 -1.22
C GLY A 178 -28.24 -8.04 -0.90
N LEU A 179 -29.04 -8.62 -0.01
CA LEU A 179 -30.42 -8.22 0.25
C LEU A 179 -30.59 -6.72 0.58
N PRO A 180 -31.61 -6.03 0.03
CA PRO A 180 -32.55 -6.47 -1.02
C PRO A 180 -32.01 -6.32 -2.46
N TYR A 181 -30.75 -5.94 -2.61
CA TYR A 181 -30.11 -5.61 -3.87
C TYR A 181 -29.68 -6.87 -4.65
N LEU A 182 -30.08 -6.92 -5.92
CA LEU A 182 -29.58 -7.94 -6.86
C LEU A 182 -28.14 -7.60 -7.26
N TYR A 183 -27.95 -6.37 -7.73
CA TYR A 183 -26.66 -5.85 -8.18
C TYR A 183 -26.62 -4.34 -8.01
N GLY A 184 -25.48 -3.81 -7.57
CA GLY A 184 -25.25 -2.38 -7.56
C GLY A 184 -23.84 -2.00 -7.99
N VAL A 185 -23.72 -0.74 -8.41
CA VAL A 185 -22.47 -0.09 -8.75
C VAL A 185 -22.31 1.16 -7.89
N GLY A 186 -21.09 1.45 -7.48
CA GLY A 186 -20.84 2.56 -6.57
C GLY A 186 -19.51 3.26 -6.76
N ILE A 187 -19.48 4.52 -6.35
CA ILE A 187 -18.26 5.32 -6.19
C ILE A 187 -18.09 5.59 -4.71
N ASN A 188 -16.93 5.20 -4.17
CA ASN A 188 -16.66 5.23 -2.74
C ASN A 188 -15.46 6.10 -2.46
N TYR A 189 -15.60 7.02 -1.50
CA TYR A 189 -14.49 7.75 -0.93
C TYR A 189 -14.20 7.23 0.48
N ILE A 190 -13.00 6.68 0.71
CA ILE A 190 -12.59 6.12 2.00
C ILE A 190 -11.31 6.82 2.46
N ASN A 191 -11.35 7.35 3.69
CA ASN A 191 -10.18 7.86 4.38
C ASN A 191 -10.06 7.27 5.80
N LYS A 192 -9.07 7.73 6.57
CA LYS A 192 -8.79 7.20 7.91
C LYS A 192 -9.95 7.35 8.91
N LYS A 193 -10.91 8.24 8.68
CA LYS A 193 -12.01 8.55 9.62
C LYS A 193 -13.41 8.35 9.03
N LYS A 194 -13.56 8.36 7.71
CA LYS A 194 -14.85 8.45 7.02
C LYS A 194 -14.91 7.56 5.78
N TYR A 195 -16.10 7.05 5.51
CA TYR A 195 -16.45 6.30 4.31
C TYR A 195 -17.73 6.91 3.72
N LEU A 196 -17.62 7.44 2.51
CA LEU A 196 -18.73 7.99 1.73
C LEU A 196 -18.97 7.10 0.52
N SER A 197 -20.24 6.85 0.17
CA SER A 197 -20.60 6.18 -1.07
C SER A 197 -21.75 6.86 -1.79
N LEU A 198 -21.69 6.80 -3.13
CA LEU A 198 -22.83 7.03 -4.01
C LEU A 198 -23.06 5.74 -4.77
N ASP A 199 -24.20 5.09 -4.55
CA ASP A 199 -24.50 3.76 -5.06
C ASP A 199 -25.78 3.78 -5.90
N LEU A 200 -25.76 3.10 -7.04
CA LEU A 200 -26.94 2.78 -7.85
C LEU A 200 -27.19 1.28 -7.77
N ASN A 201 -28.29 0.88 -7.17
CA ASN A 201 -28.61 -0.52 -6.92
C ASN A 201 -29.92 -0.93 -7.62
N SER A 202 -29.89 -2.06 -8.31
CA SER A 202 -31.08 -2.82 -8.70
C SER A 202 -31.51 -3.71 -7.53
N SER A 203 -32.81 -3.96 -7.38
CA SER A 203 -33.36 -4.67 -6.23
C SER A 203 -34.41 -5.70 -6.63
N TYR A 204 -34.61 -6.70 -5.79
CA TYR A 204 -35.71 -7.66 -5.94
C TYR A 204 -37.05 -7.09 -5.49
N VAL A 205 -37.03 -6.00 -4.71
CA VAL A 205 -38.20 -5.40 -4.06
C VAL A 205 -38.67 -4.13 -4.78
N TYR A 206 -37.76 -3.44 -5.47
CA TYR A 206 -38.02 -2.19 -6.21
C TYR A 206 -37.14 -2.14 -7.46
N LEU A 207 -37.49 -1.28 -8.43
CA LEU A 207 -36.80 -1.23 -9.72
C LEU A 207 -35.33 -0.83 -9.53
N ASN A 208 -35.09 0.37 -9.01
CA ASN A 208 -33.75 0.90 -8.77
C ASN A 208 -33.74 1.81 -7.54
N LYS A 209 -32.58 1.93 -6.91
CA LYS A 209 -32.31 2.89 -5.84
C LYS A 209 -31.00 3.62 -6.10
N LEU A 210 -31.05 4.94 -6.06
CA LEU A 210 -29.87 5.79 -5.95
C LEU A 210 -29.69 6.15 -4.47
N SER A 211 -28.52 5.90 -3.91
CA SER A 211 -28.27 6.18 -2.48
C SER A 211 -26.96 6.87 -2.22
N PHE A 212 -27.00 7.75 -1.24
CA PHE A 212 -25.83 8.39 -0.66
C PHE A 212 -25.64 7.88 0.77
N CYS A 213 -24.41 7.48 1.09
CA CYS A 213 -24.08 6.99 2.42
C CYS A 213 -22.93 7.78 3.02
N TYR A 214 -23.07 8.15 4.29
CA TYR A 214 -22.02 8.78 5.08
C TYR A 214 -21.77 7.95 6.33
N ASN A 215 -20.56 7.41 6.46
CA ASN A 215 -20.13 6.60 7.58
C ASN A 215 -18.90 7.19 8.26
N TYR A 216 -18.87 7.09 9.58
CA TYR A 216 -17.75 7.44 10.43
C TYR A 216 -17.11 6.18 11.00
N LYS A 217 -15.77 6.15 11.07
CA LYS A 217 -15.02 5.04 11.65
C LYS A 217 -15.22 5.01 13.16
N LEU A 218 -15.83 3.95 13.67
CA LEU A 218 -16.07 3.76 15.09
C LEU A 218 -14.83 3.18 15.78
N TYR A 219 -14.38 2.02 15.31
CA TYR A 219 -13.21 1.32 15.83
C TYR A 219 -12.57 0.49 14.72
N ASP A 220 -11.26 0.63 14.57
CA ASP A 220 -10.45 -0.17 13.64
C ASP A 220 -11.02 -0.28 12.20
N LYS A 221 -11.52 -1.43 11.75
CA LYS A 221 -12.10 -1.61 10.41
C LYS A 221 -13.61 -1.41 10.35
N ILE A 222 -14.23 -0.94 11.43
CA ILE A 222 -15.68 -0.82 11.59
C ILE A 222 -16.13 0.63 11.42
N TYR A 223 -17.15 0.82 10.58
CA TYR A 223 -17.77 2.09 10.25
C TYR A 223 -19.26 2.05 10.56
N ILE A 224 -19.80 3.13 11.12
CA ILE A 224 -21.23 3.32 11.34
C ILE A 224 -21.68 4.58 10.63
N GLY A 225 -22.84 4.55 9.99
CA GLY A 225 -23.28 5.65 9.16
C GLY A 225 -24.76 5.71 8.91
N LEU A 226 -25.12 6.78 8.24
CA LEU A 226 -26.45 7.03 7.72
C LEU A 226 -26.46 6.76 6.22
N ASN A 227 -27.54 6.15 5.76
CA ASN A 227 -27.84 5.95 4.36
C ASN A 227 -29.10 6.74 4.01
N THR A 228 -29.09 7.44 2.90
CA THR A 228 -30.28 8.07 2.34
C THR A 228 -30.43 7.66 0.88
N GLY A 229 -31.64 7.54 0.37
CA GLY A 229 -31.83 7.12 -1.00
C GLY A 229 -33.19 7.46 -1.58
N LEU A 230 -33.22 7.43 -2.92
CA LEU A 230 -34.40 7.58 -3.75
C LEU A 230 -34.71 6.21 -4.36
N LEU A 231 -35.87 5.65 -4.03
CA LEU A 231 -36.36 4.37 -4.54
C LEU A 231 -37.38 4.59 -5.66
N TYR A 232 -37.28 3.79 -6.71
CA TYR A 232 -38.23 3.79 -7.82
C TYR A 232 -39.09 2.54 -7.80
N PHE A 233 -40.41 2.70 -7.65
CA PHE A 233 -41.43 1.64 -7.66
C PHE A 233 -42.46 1.89 -8.76
N ASN A 234 -42.42 1.14 -9.87
CA ASN A 234 -43.46 1.17 -10.92
C ASN A 234 -44.06 2.57 -11.20
N THR A 235 -43.20 3.57 -11.43
CA THR A 235 -43.48 5.02 -11.67
C THR A 235 -43.64 5.94 -10.44
N LYS A 236 -43.70 5.42 -9.22
CA LYS A 236 -43.66 6.21 -7.97
C LYS A 236 -42.24 6.30 -7.41
N GLN A 237 -41.90 7.47 -6.87
CA GLN A 237 -40.66 7.68 -6.12
C GLN A 237 -40.96 7.59 -4.62
N LYS A 238 -40.04 7.02 -3.87
CA LYS A 238 -40.04 7.04 -2.40
C LYS A 238 -38.67 7.47 -1.91
N ILE A 239 -38.61 8.03 -0.71
CA ILE A 239 -37.36 8.36 -0.05
C ILE A 239 -37.14 7.36 1.09
N ASP A 240 -35.90 6.90 1.27
CA ASP A 240 -35.51 6.18 2.47
C ASP A 240 -34.37 6.83 3.24
N PHE A 241 -34.39 6.56 4.54
CA PHE A 241 -33.34 6.87 5.49
C PHE A 241 -33.02 5.62 6.29
N GLY A 242 -31.75 5.40 6.60
CA GLY A 242 -31.35 4.22 7.34
C GLY A 242 -30.02 4.34 8.03
N ILE A 243 -29.76 3.36 8.87
CA ILE A 243 -28.49 3.19 9.59
C ILE A 243 -27.76 2.02 8.96
N LYS A 244 -26.45 2.19 8.76
CA LYS A 244 -25.56 1.19 8.16
C LYS A 244 -24.36 0.96 9.06
N LEU A 245 -24.04 -0.30 9.31
CA LEU A 245 -22.79 -0.74 9.90
C LEU A 245 -21.98 -1.43 8.81
N SER A 246 -20.69 -1.11 8.68
CA SER A 246 -19.82 -1.64 7.63
C SER A 246 -18.47 -2.07 8.18
N HIS A 247 -18.00 -3.25 7.80
CA HIS A 247 -16.66 -3.75 8.07
C HIS A 247 -15.82 -3.73 6.79
N LEU A 248 -14.61 -3.14 6.86
CA LEU A 248 -13.70 -3.01 5.72
C LEU A 248 -12.58 -4.07 5.80
N ASP A 249 -12.63 -5.05 4.89
CA ASP A 249 -11.59 -6.05 4.69
C ASP A 249 -10.59 -5.59 3.62
N ASP A 250 -9.29 -5.78 3.89
CA ASP A 250 -8.24 -5.67 2.88
C ASP A 250 -7.94 -7.09 2.37
N LEU A 251 -8.19 -7.36 1.09
CA LEU A 251 -7.92 -8.65 0.45
C LEU A 251 -6.51 -8.71 -0.16
N SER A 252 -5.56 -7.95 0.41
CA SER A 252 -4.25 -7.66 -0.17
C SER A 252 -3.34 -8.88 -0.31
N GLU A 253 -3.57 -9.95 0.47
CA GLU A 253 -2.69 -11.12 0.46
C GLU A 253 -2.69 -11.94 -0.84
N LYS A 254 -3.65 -11.75 -1.77
CA LYS A 254 -3.77 -12.67 -2.93
C LYS A 254 -4.00 -12.07 -4.33
N LYS A 255 -4.25 -10.77 -4.51
CA LYS A 255 -4.30 -10.11 -5.86
C LYS A 255 -4.61 -8.62 -5.73
N ARG A 256 -3.72 -7.76 -6.24
CA ARG A 256 -3.92 -6.33 -6.60
C ARG A 256 -4.93 -5.54 -5.75
N ASN A 257 -4.51 -4.85 -4.69
CA ASN A 257 -5.21 -3.70 -4.06
C ASN A 257 -6.77 -3.79 -3.97
N LYS A 258 -7.33 -4.98 -3.77
CA LYS A 258 -8.78 -5.20 -3.69
C LYS A 258 -9.21 -5.11 -2.24
N LYS A 259 -10.26 -4.33 -1.98
CA LYS A 259 -10.89 -4.25 -0.66
C LYS A 259 -12.32 -4.77 -0.74
N ARG A 260 -12.88 -5.17 0.39
CA ARG A 260 -14.26 -5.62 0.49
C ARG A 260 -14.94 -4.92 1.66
N LEU A 261 -16.14 -4.39 1.43
CA LEU A 261 -17.01 -3.90 2.48
C LEU A 261 -18.11 -4.93 2.72
N ILE A 262 -18.27 -5.36 3.97
CA ILE A 262 -19.42 -6.14 4.41
C ILE A 262 -20.29 -5.21 5.22
N SER A 263 -21.51 -4.98 4.77
CA SER A 263 -22.42 -4.02 5.38
C SER A 263 -23.73 -4.67 5.79
N CYS A 264 -24.26 -4.24 6.92
CA CYS A 264 -25.63 -4.53 7.33
C CYS A 264 -26.32 -3.25 7.82
N GLY A 265 -27.65 -3.22 7.78
CA GLY A 265 -28.38 -2.03 8.17
C GLY A 265 -29.88 -2.17 8.05
N LEU A 266 -30.58 -1.10 8.38
CA LEU A 266 -32.03 -0.99 8.27
C LEU A 266 -32.36 0.35 7.63
N ASN A 267 -33.10 0.32 6.52
CA ASN A 267 -33.69 1.51 5.92
C ASN A 267 -35.19 1.55 6.23
N ILE A 268 -35.71 2.76 6.36
CA ILE A 268 -37.12 3.07 6.53
C ILE A 268 -37.50 3.93 5.32
N ALA A 269 -38.34 3.37 4.44
CA ALA A 269 -38.86 4.07 3.28
C ALA A 269 -40.24 4.66 3.60
N SER A 270 -40.48 5.88 3.13
CA SER A 270 -41.74 6.59 3.25
C SER A 270 -42.16 7.14 1.89
N ASP A 271 -43.46 7.29 1.70
CA ASP A 271 -44.00 8.15 0.64
C ASP A 271 -43.74 9.63 0.98
N ASP A 272 -43.77 10.49 -0.04
CA ASP A 272 -43.44 11.93 0.05
C ASP A 272 -44.27 12.70 1.10
N THR A 273 -45.41 12.15 1.53
CA THR A 273 -46.32 12.79 2.49
C THR A 273 -46.05 12.44 3.96
N PHE A 274 -45.05 11.60 4.29
CA PHE A 274 -44.72 11.16 5.67
C PHE A 274 -45.95 10.74 6.49
N ASP A 275 -46.92 10.10 5.84
CA ASP A 275 -48.14 9.67 6.49
C ASP A 275 -47.86 8.40 7.31
N SER A 276 -48.20 8.43 8.61
CA SER A 276 -47.70 7.46 9.61
C SER A 276 -48.06 5.99 9.38
N ASN A 277 -48.96 5.71 8.43
CA ASN A 277 -49.44 4.36 8.09
C ASN A 277 -48.70 3.68 6.92
N SER A 278 -47.66 4.28 6.33
CA SER A 278 -47.02 3.74 5.11
C SER A 278 -45.49 3.50 5.19
N PHE A 279 -44.93 3.37 6.40
CA PHE A 279 -43.51 3.06 6.55
C PHE A 279 -43.18 1.63 6.12
N ILE A 280 -42.17 1.49 5.28
CA ILE A 280 -41.63 0.19 4.85
C ILE A 280 -40.25 0.01 5.46
N TYR A 281 -40.08 -1.02 6.29
CA TYR A 281 -38.81 -1.39 6.88
C TYR A 281 -38.06 -2.36 5.96
N ILE A 282 -36.85 -1.97 5.55
CA ILE A 282 -36.05 -2.68 4.56
C ILE A 282 -34.72 -3.07 5.22
N PRO A 283 -34.59 -4.30 5.76
CA PRO A 283 -33.31 -4.79 6.23
C PRO A 283 -32.35 -4.91 5.05
N THR A 284 -31.08 -4.57 5.28
CA THR A 284 -30.04 -4.61 4.26
C THR A 284 -28.84 -5.42 4.75
N VAL A 285 -28.31 -6.27 3.87
CA VAL A 285 -27.04 -6.97 4.06
C VAL A 285 -26.37 -7.02 2.69
N SER A 286 -25.19 -6.41 2.56
CA SER A 286 -24.48 -6.36 1.29
C SER A 286 -22.98 -6.58 1.42
N ILE A 287 -22.41 -7.08 0.33
CA ILE A 287 -20.97 -7.20 0.13
C ILE A 287 -20.61 -6.34 -1.09
N SER A 288 -19.70 -5.39 -0.90
CA SER A 288 -19.18 -4.52 -1.96
C SER A 288 -17.70 -4.80 -2.20
N TYR A 289 -17.33 -5.14 -3.44
CA TYR A 289 -15.95 -5.33 -3.86
C TYR A 289 -15.40 -4.04 -4.45
N LEU A 290 -14.36 -3.48 -3.82
CA LEU A 290 -13.74 -2.21 -4.14
C LEU A 290 -12.48 -2.41 -5.00
N PHE A 291 -12.37 -1.65 -6.11
CA PHE A 291 -11.27 -1.74 -7.07
C PHE A 291 -10.88 -0.40 -7.71
#